data_AF-A0A954R0W4-F1
#
_entry.id   AF-A0A954R0W4-F1
#
_cell.length_a   1.000
_cell.length_b   1.000
_cell.length_c   1.000
_cell.angle_alpha   90.00
_cell.angle_beta   90.00
_cell.angle_gamma   90.00
#
_symmetry.space_group_name_H-M   'P 1'
#
loop_
_entity.id
_entity.type
_entity.pdbx_description
1 polymer ?
#
loop_
_entity_poly.entity_id
_entity_poly.type
_entity_poly.pdbx_seq_one_letter_code
_entity_poly.pdbx_strand_id
1 'polypeptide(L)' 'MRPDDLLELVRRQPFVPFRLHVTDGKSYEVYHPDQIIVLRSRAVLAVGGSSHLRDRLEHIGLVHVTRLEELSPTSHESN' A
#
# COMPACT_ATOMS: atom_id res chain seq x y z
N MET A 1 10.22 0.35 10.27
CA MET A 1 8.79 0.04 10.48
C MET A 1 8.63 -1.40 10.95
N ARG A 2 7.68 -1.69 11.85
CA ARG A 2 7.34 -3.08 12.23
C ARG A 2 6.30 -3.63 11.24
N PRO A 3 6.27 -4.95 10.99
CA PRO A 3 5.25 -5.56 10.15
C PRO A 3 3.83 -5.39 10.71
N ASP A 4 3.70 -5.30 12.04
CA ASP A 4 2.41 -5.14 12.73
C ASP A 4 1.73 -3.81 12.36
N ASP A 5 2.45 -2.68 12.38
CA ASP A 5 1.92 -1.37 11.99
C ASP A 5 1.27 -1.40 10.59
N LEU A 6 1.94 -2.04 9.63
CA LEU A 6 1.43 -2.16 8.27
C LEU A 6 0.24 -3.13 8.19
N LEU A 7 0.28 -4.21 8.97
CA LEU A 7 -0.80 -5.19 9.05
C LEU A 7 -2.08 -4.59 9.63
N GLU A 8 -1.95 -3.71 10.63
CA GLU A 8 -3.07 -2.98 11.23
C GLU A 8 -3.79 -2.11 10.20
N LEU A 9 -3.03 -1.39 9.35
CA LEU A 9 -3.58 -0.59 8.25
C LEU A 9 -4.30 -1.45 7.20
N VAL A 10 -3.68 -2.57 6.80
CA VAL A 10 -4.24 -3.48 5.79
C VAL A 10 -5.50 -4.19 6.29
N ARG A 11 -5.55 -4.55 7.58
CA ARG A 11 -6.69 -5.28 8.18
C ARG A 11 -7.78 -4.37 8.72
N ARG A 12 -7.57 -3.05 8.71
CA ARG A 12 -8.55 -2.07 9.18
C ARG A 12 -9.86 -2.20 8.39
N GLN A 13 -10.98 -2.22 9.12
CA GLN A 13 -12.32 -2.18 8.53
C GLN A 13 -13.07 -0.94 9.03
N PRO A 14 -13.52 -0.02 8.15
CA PRO A 14 -13.34 -0.04 6.70
C PRO A 14 -11.88 0.17 6.27
N PHE A 15 -11.48 -0.42 5.14
CA PHE A 15 -10.15 -0.23 4.58
C PHE A 15 -9.97 1.22 4.13
N VAL A 16 -8.85 1.82 4.53
CA VAL A 16 -8.48 3.18 4.13
C VAL A 16 -7.30 3.06 3.17
N PRO A 17 -7.43 3.55 1.91
CA PRO A 17 -6.31 3.59 0.98
C PRO A 17 -5.12 4.31 1.58
N PHE A 18 -3.91 3.86 1.28
CA PHE A 18 -2.70 4.47 1.82
C PHE A 18 -1.54 4.38 0.83
N ARG A 19 -0.59 5.30 0.99
CA ARG A 19 0.63 5.41 0.21
C ARG A 19 1.84 5.05 1.06
N LEU A 20 2.66 4.12 0.56
CA LEU A 20 3.95 3.78 1.13
C LEU A 20 5.02 4.63 0.47
N HIS A 21 5.81 5.34 1.27
CA HIS A 21 7.04 5.99 0.82
C HIS A 21 8.24 5.11 1.16
N VAL A 22 9.14 4.98 0.19
CA VAL A 22 10.31 4.11 0.28
C VAL A 22 11.59 4.96 0.19
N THR A 23 12.70 4.51 0.80
CA THR A 23 13.98 5.25 0.87
C THR A 23 14.53 5.70 -0.48
N ASP A 24 14.16 5.02 -1.58
CA ASP A 24 14.58 5.33 -2.96
C ASP A 24 13.83 6.53 -3.56
N GLY A 25 12.96 7.20 -2.79
CA GLY A 25 12.08 8.27 -3.27
C GLY A 25 10.82 7.76 -3.99
N LYS A 26 10.74 6.45 -4.25
CA LYS A 26 9.55 5.81 -4.80
C LYS A 26 8.41 5.81 -3.79
N SER A 27 7.19 5.94 -4.31
CA SER A 27 5.97 5.87 -3.53
C SER A 27 4.97 4.94 -4.22
N TYR A 28 4.28 4.11 -3.43
CA TYR A 28 3.33 3.12 -3.93
C TYR A 28 1.99 3.29 -3.25
N GLU A 29 0.91 3.32 -4.01
CA GLU A 29 -0.44 3.52 -3.51
C GLU A 29 -1.20 2.20 -3.46
N VAL A 30 -1.85 1.94 -2.34
CA VAL A 30 -2.63 0.74 -2.07
C VAL A 30 -4.08 1.16 -1.87
N TYR A 31 -4.93 0.79 -2.81
CA TYR A 31 -6.37 1.13 -2.82
C TYR A 31 -7.25 -0.02 -2.33
N HIS A 32 -6.71 -1.25 -2.29
CA HIS A 32 -7.39 -2.42 -1.74
C HIS A 32 -6.45 -3.28 -0.90
N PRO A 33 -6.95 -3.94 0.15
CA PRO A 33 -6.13 -4.79 1.01
C PRO A 33 -5.52 -5.99 0.27
N ASP A 34 -6.18 -6.47 -0.79
CA ASP A 34 -5.70 -7.59 -1.62
C ASP A 34 -4.48 -7.20 -2.50
N GLN A 35 -4.22 -5.90 -2.71
CA GLN A 35 -3.06 -5.46 -3.47
C GLN A 35 -1.74 -5.63 -2.73
N ILE A 36 -1.77 -5.92 -1.43
CA ILE A 36 -0.58 -5.97 -0.59
C ILE A 36 -0.55 -7.22 0.28
N ILE A 37 0.55 -7.94 0.20
CA ILE A 37 0.84 -9.06 1.09
C ILE A 37 1.96 -8.63 2.04
N VAL A 38 1.63 -8.48 3.32
CA VAL A 38 2.60 -8.16 4.37
C VAL A 38 3.27 -9.45 4.85
N LEU A 39 4.58 -9.56 4.65
CA LEU A 39 5.42 -10.61 5.20
C LEU A 39 6.24 -10.06 6.37
N ARG A 40 6.97 -10.94 7.06
CA ARG A 40 7.72 -10.61 8.29
C ARG A 40 8.73 -9.45 8.13
N SER A 41 9.39 -9.37 6.98
CA SER A 41 10.47 -8.40 6.72
C SER A 41 10.29 -7.60 5.43
N ARG A 42 9.26 -7.91 4.64
CA ARG A 42 8.97 -7.26 3.36
C ARG A 42 7.47 -7.23 3.10
N ALA A 43 7.02 -6.34 2.23
CA ALA A 43 5.71 -6.35 1.64
C ALA A 43 5.82 -6.67 0.14
N VAL A 44 4.84 -7.39 -0.39
CA VAL A 44 4.69 -7.62 -1.83
C VAL A 44 3.50 -6.80 -2.29
N LEU A 45 3.71 -5.87 -3.20
CA LEU A 45 2.66 -5.01 -3.74
C LEU A 45 2.38 -5.35 -5.20
N ALA A 46 1.11 -5.48 -5.53
CA ALA A 46 0.65 -5.60 -6.90
C ALA A 46 0.46 -4.20 -7.51
N VAL A 47 1.30 -3.85 -8.48
CA VAL A 47 1.42 -2.51 -9.08
C VAL A 47 1.19 -2.53 -10.58
N GLY A 48 0.82 -1.37 -11.13
CA GLY A 48 0.54 -1.20 -12.56
C GLY A 48 -0.69 -1.98 -13.03
N GLY A 49 -0.95 -1.96 -14.33
CA GLY A 49 -2.11 -2.61 -14.94
C GLY A 49 -3.40 -1.78 -14.90
N SER A 50 -4.50 -2.41 -15.30
CA SER A 50 -5.84 -1.80 -15.39
C SER A 50 -6.68 -2.10 -14.14
N SER A 51 -7.82 -1.42 -13.97
CA SER A 51 -8.69 -1.42 -12.78
C SER A 51 -8.64 -2.69 -11.89
N HIS A 52 -8.74 -3.89 -12.50
CA HIS A 52 -8.77 -5.18 -11.79
C HIS A 52 -7.58 -6.11 -12.02
N LEU A 53 -6.63 -5.77 -12.89
CA LEU A 53 -5.48 -6.62 -13.22
C LEU A 53 -4.19 -5.87 -12.96
N ARG A 54 -3.30 -6.46 -12.16
CA ARG A 54 -1.99 -5.88 -11.87
C ARG A 54 -0.93 -6.56 -12.74
N ASP A 55 -0.08 -5.75 -13.37
CA ASP A 55 0.91 -6.23 -14.34
C ASP A 55 2.16 -6.80 -13.65
N ARG A 56 2.47 -6.29 -12.44
CA ARG A 56 3.74 -6.57 -11.76
C ARG A 56 3.58 -6.70 -10.25
N LEU A 57 4.49 -7.46 -9.66
CA LEU A 57 4.65 -7.57 -8.21
C LEU A 57 5.97 -6.91 -7.80
N GLU A 58 5.89 -5.94 -6.91
CA GLU A 58 7.04 -5.23 -6.34
C GLU A 58 7.32 -5.75 -4.93
N HIS A 59 8.59 -6.03 -4.65
CA HIS A 59 9.04 -6.48 -3.34
C HIS A 59 9.68 -5.33 -2.57
N ILE A 60 9.03 -4.89 -1.49
CA ILE A 60 9.47 -3.74 -0.69
C ILE A 60 9.92 -4.24 0.68
N GLY A 61 11.21 -4.10 0.99
CA GLY A 61 11.69 -4.37 2.36
C GLY A 61 11.06 -3.39 3.35
N LEU A 62 10.51 -3.87 4.47
CA LEU A 62 9.90 -3.00 5.50
C LEU A 62 10.91 -2.03 6.13
N VAL A 63 12.20 -2.37 6.07
CA VAL A 63 13.31 -1.50 6.48
C VAL A 63 13.45 -0.26 5.59
N HIS A 64 13.00 -0.34 4.33
CA HIS A 64 13.04 0.75 3.38
C HIS A 64 11.79 1.62 3.41
N VAL A 65 10.74 1.21 4.12
CA VAL A 65 9.53 2.02 4.28
C VAL A 65 9.85 3.16 5.25
N THR A 66 9.86 4.38 4.71
CA THR A 66 10.20 5.60 5.45
C THR A 66 8.97 6.24 6.07
N ARG A 67 7.82 6.15 5.38
CA ARG A 67 6.57 6.78 5.80
C ARG A 67 5.35 6.07 5.20
N LEU A 68 4.26 6.03 5.95
CA LEU A 68 2.93 5.68 5.47
C LEU A 68 2.04 6.92 5.51
N GLU A 69 1.23 7.12 4.49
CA GLU A 69 0.30 8.24 4.39
C GLU A 69 -1.07 7.72 3.98
N GLU A 70 -2.09 7.93 4.81
CA GLU A 70 -3.46 7.58 4.45
C GLU A 70 -3.94 8.51 3.35
N LEU A 71 -4.42 7.93 2.26
CA LEU A 71 -5.08 8.64 1.19
C LEU A 71 -6.53 8.79 1.62
N SER A 72 -6.96 10.02 1.87
CA SER A 72 -8.38 10.31 2.00
C SER A 72 -9.10 9.68 0.80
N PRO A 73 -10.18 8.90 1.00
CA PRO A 73 -10.98 8.48 -0.13
C PRO A 73 -11.38 9.76 -0.83
N THR A 74 -10.83 9.99 -2.02
CA THR A 74 -11.22 11.15 -2.81
C THR A 74 -12.71 10.97 -3.00
N SER A 75 -13.51 11.77 -2.29
CA SER A 75 -14.91 11.97 -2.62
C SER A 75 -14.90 12.29 -4.09
N HIS A 76 -15.25 11.30 -4.91
CA HIS A 76 -15.37 11.49 -6.35
C HIS A 76 -16.35 12.63 -6.50
N GLU A 77 -15.84 13.77 -6.95
CA GLU A 77 -16.54 15.05 -6.98
C GLU A 77 -17.94 14.85 -7.54
N SER A 78 -18.92 15.36 -6.79
CA SER A 78 -20.24 15.63 -7.33
C SER A 78 -20.10 16.67 -8.43
N ASN A 79 -20.40 16.30 -9.68
CA ASN A 79 -21.03 17.20 -10.66
C ASN A 79 -21.59 16.41 -11.85
#